data_AF-U7GCA9-F1
#
_entry.id   AF-U7GCA9-F1
#
_cell.length_a   1.000
_cell.length_b   1.000
_cell.length_c   1.000
_cell.angle_alpha   90.00
_cell.angle_beta   90.00
_cell.angle_gamma   90.00
#
_symmetry.space_group_name_H-M   'P 1'
#
loop_
_entity.id
_entity.type
_entity.pdbx_description
1 polymer ?
#
loop_
_entity_poly.entity_id
_entity_poly.type
_entity_poly.pdbx_seq_one_letter_code
_entity_poly.pdbx_strand_id
1 'polypeptide(L)'
;MTVPIMDLDSWTLSQSIVVFSVCALVIAIAGTRITRVVDQLADRTGLGEATAGAVLLGAATSLSGSVLSVTAAYRGHPELAVSNALGGIAVQTFFLAIADMVYRRANLEHAAASVPNMMQNGLLIGLLALLLLAPTLPSLSRLWTEFLVLYGLGVVLMFAG
;
A
#
# COMPACT_ATOMS: atom_id res chain seq x y z
N MET A 1 0.95 -0.59 32.95
CA MET A 1 -0.39 -1.21 32.95
C MET A 1 -0.71 -1.59 31.51
N THR A 2 -0.24 -2.75 31.07
CA THR A 2 -0.51 -3.26 29.72
C THR A 2 -1.96 -3.69 29.67
N VAL A 3 -2.71 -3.14 28.73
CA VAL A 3 -4.10 -3.53 28.50
C VAL A 3 -4.09 -5.00 28.06
N PRO A 4 -4.80 -5.93 28.74
CA PRO A 4 -4.70 -7.39 28.51
C PRO A 4 -5.13 -7.85 27.11
N ILE A 5 -5.61 -6.92 26.27
CA ILE A 5 -5.94 -7.14 24.85
C ILE A 5 -4.67 -7.13 23.96
N MET A 6 -3.48 -6.85 24.51
CA MET A 6 -2.22 -6.80 23.73
C MET A 6 -1.26 -7.98 23.97
N ASP A 7 -1.60 -8.94 24.84
CA ASP A 7 -0.84 -10.21 24.97
C ASP A 7 -1.30 -11.20 23.89
N LEU A 8 -0.94 -10.90 22.64
CA LEU A 8 -1.30 -11.67 21.44
C LEU A 8 -0.89 -13.15 21.51
N ASP A 9 0.16 -13.46 22.27
CA ASP A 9 0.68 -14.83 22.45
C ASP A 9 -0.24 -15.72 23.29
N SER A 10 -1.18 -15.13 24.05
CA SER A 10 -2.12 -15.86 24.90
C SER A 10 -3.45 -16.18 24.20
N TRP A 11 -3.64 -15.73 22.96
CA TRP A 11 -4.91 -15.81 22.26
C TRP A 11 -5.13 -17.19 21.64
N THR A 12 -6.36 -17.69 21.76
CA THR A 12 -6.80 -18.88 21.04
C THR A 12 -6.96 -18.57 19.55
N LEU A 13 -6.77 -19.56 18.67
CA LEU A 13 -6.92 -19.41 17.22
C LEU A 13 -8.26 -18.76 16.83
N SER A 14 -9.34 -19.16 17.50
CA SER A 14 -10.68 -18.61 17.26
C SER A 14 -10.78 -17.12 17.59
N GLN A 15 -10.16 -16.66 18.69
CA GLN A 15 -10.12 -15.24 19.05
C GLN A 15 -9.33 -14.43 18.02
N SER A 16 -8.16 -14.93 17.59
CA SER A 16 -7.34 -14.29 16.57
C SER A 16 -8.08 -14.17 15.23
N ILE A 17 -8.81 -15.21 14.81
CA ILE A 17 -9.62 -15.17 13.59
C ILE A 17 -10.73 -14.11 13.72
N VAL A 18 -11.48 -14.10 14.83
CA VAL A 18 -12.58 -13.14 15.02
C VAL A 18 -12.07 -11.70 15.00
N VAL A 19 -11.01 -11.40 15.74
CA VAL A 19 -10.43 -10.06 15.77
C VAL A 19 -9.87 -9.67 14.41
N PHE A 20 -9.16 -10.57 13.72
CA PHE A 20 -8.67 -10.35 12.37
C PHE A 20 -9.82 -10.03 11.40
N SER A 21 -10.91 -10.81 11.42
CA SER A 21 -12.08 -10.59 10.56
C SER A 21 -12.76 -9.25 10.83
N VAL A 22 -12.88 -8.85 12.10
CA VAL A 22 -13.43 -7.54 12.47
C VAL A 22 -12.54 -6.41 11.97
N CYS A 23 -11.23 -6.51 12.19
CA CYS A 23 -10.26 -5.53 11.69
C CYS A 23 -10.29 -5.44 10.15
N ALA A 24 -10.32 -6.57 9.46
CA ALA A 24 -10.39 -6.64 8.00
C ALA A 24 -11.68 -5.95 7.48
N LEU A 25 -12.82 -6.18 8.14
CA LEU A 25 -14.08 -5.53 7.78
C LEU A 25 -14.02 -4.00 8.00
N VAL A 26 -13.48 -3.56 9.13
CA VAL A 26 -13.31 -2.13 9.43
C VAL A 26 -12.39 -1.47 8.39
N ILE A 27 -11.28 -2.10 8.04
CA ILE A 27 -10.35 -1.61 7.02
C ILE A 27 -11.03 -1.56 5.65
N ALA A 28 -11.81 -2.58 5.28
CA ALA A 28 -12.55 -2.58 4.02
C ALA A 28 -13.53 -1.40 3.94
N ILE A 29 -14.30 -1.16 5.00
CA ILE A 29 -15.24 -0.04 5.07
C ILE A 29 -14.50 1.30 5.03
N ALA A 30 -13.45 1.46 5.85
CA ALA A 30 -12.64 2.67 5.89
C ALA A 30 -11.97 2.97 4.54
N GLY A 31 -11.46 1.93 3.87
CA GLY A 31 -10.86 1.99 2.54
C GLY A 31 -11.80 2.55 1.48
N THR A 32 -13.09 2.17 1.50
CA THR A 32 -14.08 2.77 0.58
C THR A 32 -14.40 4.23 0.88
N ARG A 33 -14.27 4.64 2.15
CA ARG A 33 -14.55 6.03 2.58
C ARG A 33 -13.40 6.97 2.25
N ILE A 34 -12.15 6.52 2.38
CA ILE A 34 -10.98 7.37 2.16
C ILE A 34 -10.91 7.83 0.70
N THR A 35 -11.31 7.01 -0.29
CA THR A 35 -11.36 7.42 -1.70
C THR A 35 -12.21 8.68 -1.89
N ARG A 36 -13.43 8.70 -1.33
CA ARG A 36 -14.32 9.87 -1.42
C ARG A 36 -13.76 11.10 -0.71
N VAL A 37 -13.04 10.90 0.39
CA VAL A 37 -12.40 12.00 1.13
C VAL A 37 -11.27 12.59 0.29
N VAL A 38 -10.50 11.74 -0.39
CA VAL A 38 -9.42 12.16 -1.29
C VAL A 38 -9.97 12.93 -2.49
N ASP A 39 -11.06 12.48 -3.11
CA ASP A 39 -11.72 13.21 -4.21
C ASP A 39 -12.19 14.60 -3.76
N GLN A 40 -12.88 14.69 -2.62
CA GLN A 40 -13.32 15.99 -2.06
C GLN A 40 -12.15 16.91 -1.72
N LEU A 41 -11.03 16.35 -1.29
CA LEU A 41 -9.84 17.12 -0.99
C LEU A 41 -9.17 17.60 -2.28
N ALA A 42 -9.19 16.80 -3.34
CA ALA A 42 -8.71 17.18 -4.67
C ALA A 42 -9.47 18.39 -5.21
N ASP A 43 -10.80 18.35 -5.14
CA ASP A 43 -11.70 19.43 -5.58
C ASP A 43 -11.43 20.74 -4.84
N ARG A 44 -11.24 20.67 -3.53
CA ARG A 44 -11.03 21.85 -2.68
C ARG A 44 -9.65 22.46 -2.79
N THR A 45 -8.64 21.62 -3.06
CA THR A 45 -7.24 22.06 -3.12
C THR A 45 -6.78 22.40 -4.54
N GLY A 46 -7.56 22.01 -5.56
CA GLY A 46 -7.22 22.21 -6.96
C GLY A 46 -6.08 21.31 -7.46
N LEU A 47 -5.69 20.28 -6.70
CA LEU A 47 -4.57 19.37 -7.01
C LEU A 47 -4.86 18.42 -8.19
N GLY A 48 -6.12 18.33 -8.65
CA GLY A 48 -6.56 17.35 -9.63
C GLY A 48 -6.80 15.97 -8.99
N GLU A 49 -7.89 15.31 -9.35
CA GLU A 49 -8.32 14.03 -8.74
C GLU A 49 -7.25 12.92 -8.86
N ALA A 50 -6.56 12.85 -10.00
CA ALA A 50 -5.52 11.86 -10.25
C ALA A 50 -4.31 12.01 -9.30
N THR A 51 -3.80 13.24 -9.17
CA THR A 51 -2.65 13.57 -8.31
C THR A 51 -2.99 13.40 -6.84
N ALA A 52 -4.15 13.93 -6.40
CA ALA A 52 -4.61 13.79 -5.03
C ALA A 52 -4.86 12.32 -4.66
N GLY A 53 -5.50 11.57 -5.56
CA GLY A 53 -5.66 10.12 -5.49
C GLY A 53 -4.32 9.44 -5.22
N ALA A 54 -3.38 9.57 -6.14
CA ALA A 54 -2.14 8.81 -6.03
C ALA A 54 -1.19 9.28 -4.92
N VAL A 55 -1.15 10.57 -4.57
CA VAL A 55 -0.35 11.02 -3.41
C VAL A 55 -1.01 10.57 -2.11
N LEU A 56 -2.28 10.86 -1.90
CA LEU A 56 -2.92 10.68 -0.59
C LEU A 56 -3.40 9.25 -0.36
N LEU A 57 -4.12 8.68 -1.33
CA LEU A 57 -4.59 7.29 -1.25
C LEU A 57 -3.41 6.32 -1.40
N GLY A 58 -2.49 6.62 -2.33
CA GLY A 58 -1.28 5.84 -2.52
C GLY A 58 -0.37 5.86 -1.29
N ALA A 59 -0.13 7.01 -0.68
CA ALA A 59 0.64 7.09 0.57
C ALA A 59 -0.05 6.35 1.72
N ALA A 60 -1.37 6.54 1.92
CA ALA A 60 -2.09 5.88 3.01
C ALA A 60 -2.01 4.33 2.89
N THR A 61 -2.21 3.81 1.68
CA THR A 61 -2.18 2.36 1.42
C THR A 61 -0.77 1.81 1.54
N SER A 62 0.20 2.42 0.88
CA SER A 62 1.59 1.95 0.86
C SER A 62 2.27 2.08 2.22
N LEU A 63 2.03 3.19 2.95
CA LEU A 63 2.59 3.39 4.29
C LEU A 63 2.12 2.29 5.24
N SER A 64 0.84 1.92 5.20
CA SER A 64 0.32 0.83 6.05
C SER A 64 1.03 -0.50 5.77
N GLY A 65 1.25 -0.83 4.49
CA GLY A 65 1.98 -2.02 4.07
C GLY A 65 3.46 -1.97 4.47
N SER A 66 4.13 -0.84 4.28
CA SER A 66 5.52 -0.65 4.69
C SER A 66 5.71 -0.78 6.18
N VAL A 67 4.82 -0.20 7.00
CA VAL A 67 4.86 -0.35 8.46
C VAL A 67 4.73 -1.82 8.86
N LEU A 68 3.79 -2.56 8.27
CA LEU A 68 3.64 -4.00 8.52
C LEU A 68 4.91 -4.78 8.15
N SER A 69 5.46 -4.55 6.95
CA SER A 69 6.67 -5.24 6.50
C SER A 69 7.90 -4.91 7.36
N VAL A 70 8.11 -3.64 7.70
CA VAL A 70 9.23 -3.22 8.55
C VAL A 70 9.09 -3.78 9.96
N THR A 71 7.89 -3.73 10.56
CA THR A 71 7.67 -4.28 11.91
C THR A 71 7.78 -5.80 11.95
N ALA A 72 7.31 -6.50 10.92
CA ALA A 72 7.47 -7.95 10.79
C ALA A 72 8.96 -8.35 10.70
N ALA A 73 9.72 -7.70 9.81
CA ALA A 73 11.15 -7.95 9.69
C ALA A 73 11.91 -7.62 10.98
N TYR A 74 11.57 -6.50 11.62
CA TYR A 74 12.18 -6.08 12.90
C TYR A 74 11.90 -7.07 14.04
N ARG A 75 10.71 -7.70 14.04
CA ARG A 75 10.33 -8.74 15.01
C ARG A 75 10.90 -10.13 14.68
N GLY A 76 11.77 -10.25 13.68
CA GLY A 76 12.38 -11.52 13.31
C GLY A 76 11.54 -12.40 12.40
N HIS A 77 10.52 -11.83 11.74
CA HIS A 77 9.65 -12.52 10.77
C HIS A 77 9.80 -11.93 9.35
N PRO A 78 10.99 -12.02 8.73
CA PRO A 78 11.21 -11.48 7.37
C PRO A 78 10.32 -12.18 6.32
N GLU A 79 9.97 -13.44 6.51
CA GLU A 79 9.03 -14.18 5.67
C GLU A 79 7.65 -13.51 5.60
N LEU A 80 7.18 -12.93 6.72
CA LEU A 80 5.91 -12.19 6.75
C LEU A 80 6.00 -10.86 6.01
N ALA A 81 7.17 -10.21 6.05
CA ALA A 81 7.40 -8.98 5.30
C ALA A 81 7.37 -9.22 3.78
N VAL A 82 7.96 -10.34 3.33
CA VAL A 82 7.93 -10.78 1.92
C VAL A 82 6.53 -11.25 1.52
N SER A 83 5.81 -11.99 2.39
CA SER A 83 4.45 -12.42 2.08
C SER A 83 3.47 -11.25 1.99
N ASN A 84 3.66 -10.19 2.79
CA ASN A 84 2.86 -8.96 2.71
C ASN A 84 3.01 -8.29 1.33
N ALA A 85 4.26 -8.19 0.85
CA ALA A 85 4.57 -7.65 -0.47
C ALA A 85 3.88 -8.43 -1.60
N LEU A 86 4.10 -9.74 -1.63
CA LEU A 86 3.55 -10.63 -2.66
C LEU A 86 2.03 -10.69 -2.59
N GLY A 87 1.47 -10.74 -1.37
CA GLY A 87 0.04 -10.72 -1.13
C GLY A 87 -0.62 -9.45 -1.66
N GLY A 88 0.01 -8.28 -1.46
CA GLY A 88 -0.48 -7.01 -2.00
C GLY A 88 -0.61 -7.02 -3.53
N ILE A 89 0.43 -7.48 -4.23
CA ILE A 89 0.41 -7.61 -5.70
C ILE A 89 -0.66 -8.61 -6.12
N ALA A 90 -0.72 -9.78 -5.49
CA ALA A 90 -1.69 -10.83 -5.83
C ALA A 90 -3.13 -10.36 -5.65
N VAL A 91 -3.45 -9.69 -4.53
CA VAL A 91 -4.78 -9.15 -4.25
C VAL A 91 -5.16 -8.07 -5.26
N GLN A 92 -4.23 -7.19 -5.63
CA GLN A 92 -4.49 -6.14 -6.61
C GLN A 92 -4.73 -6.71 -8.01
N THR A 93 -3.92 -7.68 -8.45
CA THR A 93 -4.13 -8.40 -9.70
C THR A 93 -5.43 -9.20 -9.68
N PHE A 94 -5.79 -9.81 -8.55
CA PHE A 94 -7.03 -10.54 -8.39
C PHE A 94 -8.26 -9.64 -8.53
N PHE A 95 -8.28 -8.49 -7.85
CA PHE A 95 -9.36 -7.53 -8.00
C PHE A 95 -9.45 -6.95 -9.41
N LEU A 96 -8.31 -6.73 -10.07
CA LEU A 96 -8.28 -6.32 -11.47
C LEU A 96 -8.90 -7.39 -12.38
N ALA A 97 -8.53 -8.66 -12.20
CA ALA A 97 -9.11 -9.76 -12.97
C ALA A 97 -10.63 -9.87 -12.73
N ILE A 98 -11.10 -9.68 -11.50
CA ILE A 98 -12.54 -9.60 -11.21
C ILE A 98 -13.18 -8.43 -11.94
N ALA A 99 -12.57 -7.24 -11.90
CA ALA A 99 -13.08 -6.07 -12.59
C ALA A 99 -13.22 -6.31 -14.10
N ASP A 100 -12.21 -6.90 -14.74
CA ASP A 100 -12.23 -7.24 -16.17
C ASP A 100 -13.35 -8.23 -16.53
N MET A 101 -13.56 -9.25 -15.69
CA MET A 101 -14.64 -10.23 -15.90
C MET A 101 -16.03 -9.61 -15.78
N VAL A 102 -16.23 -8.71 -14.81
CA VAL A 102 -17.53 -8.10 -14.51
C VAL A 102 -17.87 -6.96 -15.48
N TYR A 103 -16.88 -6.16 -15.89
CA TYR A 103 -17.09 -4.92 -16.65
C TYR A 103 -16.73 -5.03 -18.15
N ARG A 104 -16.94 -6.21 -18.75
CA ARG A 104 -16.61 -6.65 -20.13
C ARG A 104 -16.97 -5.71 -21.32
N ARG A 105 -17.59 -4.53 -21.10
CA ARG A 105 -17.96 -3.54 -22.13
C ARG A 105 -17.60 -2.08 -21.83
N ALA A 106 -17.07 -1.75 -20.66
CA ALA A 106 -16.53 -0.41 -20.41
C ALA A 106 -15.07 -0.36 -20.85
N ASN A 107 -14.57 0.80 -21.29
CA ASN A 107 -13.14 1.09 -21.48
C ASN A 107 -12.37 0.95 -20.16
N LEU A 108 -12.26 -0.26 -19.63
CA LEU A 108 -11.54 -0.55 -18.38
C LEU A 108 -10.04 -0.30 -18.53
N GLU A 109 -9.50 -0.30 -19.75
CA GLU A 109 -8.15 0.21 -20.01
C GLU A 109 -7.94 1.63 -19.45
N HIS A 110 -8.99 2.47 -19.33
CA HIS A 110 -8.90 3.79 -18.69
C HIS A 110 -9.22 3.80 -17.18
N ALA A 111 -9.94 2.81 -16.66
CA ALA A 111 -10.37 2.77 -15.25
C ALA A 111 -9.44 1.91 -14.38
N ALA A 112 -9.00 0.76 -14.89
CA ALA A 112 -7.97 -0.08 -14.28
C ALA A 112 -6.57 0.52 -14.42
N ALA A 113 -6.29 1.13 -15.57
CA ALA A 113 -5.15 2.03 -15.77
C ALA A 113 -5.55 3.48 -15.48
N SER A 114 -6.49 3.69 -14.54
CA SER A 114 -6.68 5.03 -14.01
C SER A 114 -5.34 5.52 -13.49
N VAL A 115 -4.98 6.73 -13.91
CA VAL A 115 -3.73 7.41 -13.52
C VAL A 115 -3.43 7.21 -12.02
N PRO A 116 -4.40 7.35 -11.09
CA PRO A 116 -4.16 7.05 -9.68
C PRO A 116 -3.71 5.62 -9.37
N ASN A 117 -4.29 4.59 -10.00
CA ASN A 117 -3.90 3.19 -9.79
C ASN A 117 -2.52 2.87 -10.36
N MET A 118 -2.19 3.41 -11.54
CA MET A 118 -0.86 3.24 -12.14
C MET A 118 0.23 3.89 -11.29
N MET A 119 -0.05 5.10 -10.80
CA MET A 119 0.83 5.81 -9.87
C MET A 119 0.98 5.11 -8.53
N GLN A 120 -0.12 4.59 -7.97
CA GLN A 120 -0.09 3.77 -6.77
C GLN A 120 0.78 2.52 -6.96
N ASN A 121 0.66 1.83 -8.11
CA ASN A 121 1.51 0.69 -8.44
C ASN A 121 2.98 1.07 -8.54
N GLY A 122 3.30 2.17 -9.21
CA GLY A 122 4.68 2.68 -9.30
C GLY A 122 5.26 2.96 -7.90
N LEU A 123 4.48 3.60 -7.03
CA LEU A 123 4.87 3.86 -5.65
C LEU A 123 5.13 2.56 -4.89
N LEU A 124 4.20 1.60 -4.95
CA LEU A 124 4.29 0.32 -4.24
C LEU A 124 5.50 -0.51 -4.72
N ILE A 125 5.70 -0.62 -6.03
CA ILE A 125 6.84 -1.33 -6.64
C ILE A 125 8.16 -0.72 -6.17
N GLY A 126 8.28 0.61 -6.15
CA GLY A 126 9.53 1.24 -5.72
C GLY A 126 9.80 1.11 -4.21
N LEU A 127 8.77 1.17 -3.37
CA LEU A 127 8.91 0.87 -1.92
C LEU A 127 9.31 -0.59 -1.68
N LEU A 128 8.80 -1.52 -2.50
CA LEU A 128 9.20 -2.91 -2.46
C LEU A 128 10.63 -3.13 -2.94
N ALA A 129 11.04 -2.48 -4.03
CA ALA A 129 12.41 -2.50 -4.49
C ALA A 129 13.37 -1.99 -3.41
N LEU A 130 13.01 -0.91 -2.70
CA LEU A 130 13.76 -0.40 -1.56
C LEU A 130 13.90 -1.45 -0.44
N LEU A 131 12.80 -2.12 -0.08
CA LEU A 131 12.78 -3.14 0.97
C LEU A 131 13.61 -4.38 0.59
N LEU A 132 13.56 -4.81 -0.67
CA LEU A 132 14.30 -5.97 -1.18
C LEU A 132 15.79 -5.69 -1.37
N LEU A 133 16.17 -4.46 -1.75
CA LEU A 133 17.57 -4.06 -1.81
C LEU A 133 18.17 -3.78 -0.42
N ALA A 134 17.34 -3.51 0.59
CA ALA A 134 17.79 -3.21 1.95
C ALA A 134 18.80 -4.21 2.53
N PRO A 135 18.57 -5.54 2.45
CA PRO A 135 19.52 -6.53 2.97
C PRO A 135 20.72 -6.81 2.06
N THR A 136 20.68 -6.45 0.78
CA THR A 136 21.76 -6.74 -0.18
C THR A 136 22.78 -5.60 -0.31
N LEU A 137 22.52 -4.45 0.32
CA LEU A 137 23.39 -3.27 0.25
C LEU A 137 24.38 -3.23 1.45
N PRO A 138 25.69 -3.04 1.22
CA PRO A 138 26.68 -2.89 2.29
C PRO A 138 26.40 -1.64 3.16
N SER A 139 26.95 -1.59 4.37
CA SER A 139 26.74 -0.54 5.38
C SER A 139 26.75 0.90 4.82
N LEU A 140 25.56 1.52 4.89
CA LEU A 140 25.13 2.93 4.84
C LEU A 140 26.24 3.99 4.75
N SER A 141 26.26 4.86 3.72
CA SER A 141 25.62 6.18 3.88
C SER A 141 25.32 6.98 2.59
N ARG A 142 25.86 6.62 1.42
CA ARG A 142 25.64 7.40 0.16
C ARG A 142 24.63 6.79 -0.81
N LEU A 143 24.69 5.47 -1.01
CA LEU A 143 23.82 4.79 -1.98
C LEU A 143 22.33 4.85 -1.60
N TRP A 144 22.03 4.84 -0.29
CA TRP A 144 20.66 4.98 0.22
C TRP A 144 20.06 6.35 -0.07
N THR A 145 20.83 7.41 0.14
CA THR A 145 20.39 8.79 -0.13
C THR A 145 20.19 8.99 -1.62
N GLU A 146 21.09 8.49 -2.46
CA GLU A 146 20.92 8.58 -3.92
C GLU A 146 19.73 7.77 -4.43
N PHE A 147 19.50 6.56 -3.91
CA PHE A 147 18.34 5.75 -4.29
C PHE A 147 17.02 6.38 -3.84
N LEU A 148 16.95 6.90 -2.60
CA LEU A 148 15.77 7.62 -2.09
C LEU A 148 15.51 8.91 -2.87
N VAL A 149 16.57 9.64 -3.26
CA VAL A 149 16.46 10.84 -4.09
C VAL A 149 15.99 10.49 -5.51
N LEU A 150 16.54 9.47 -6.14
CA LEU A 150 16.13 9.01 -7.47
C LEU A 150 14.69 8.50 -7.48
N TYR A 151 14.31 7.73 -6.46
CA TYR A 151 12.95 7.27 -6.28
C TYR A 151 11.99 8.44 -6.03
N GLY A 152 12.33 9.36 -5.11
CA GLY A 152 11.56 10.57 -4.86
C GLY A 152 11.41 11.45 -6.10
N LEU A 153 12.47 11.59 -6.90
CA LEU A 153 12.46 12.31 -8.17
C LEU A 153 11.57 11.62 -9.21
N GLY A 154 11.64 10.29 -9.33
CA GLY A 154 10.77 9.51 -10.22
C GLY A 154 9.30 9.64 -9.85
N VAL A 155 8.99 9.63 -8.55
CA VAL A 155 7.66 9.89 -8.03
C VAL A 155 7.21 11.32 -8.38
N VAL A 156 8.03 12.34 -8.10
CA VAL A 156 7.71 13.75 -8.43
C VAL A 156 7.48 13.96 -9.93
N LEU A 157 8.32 13.38 -10.78
CA LEU A 157 8.17 13.47 -12.24
C LEU A 157 6.90 12.78 -12.74
N MET A 158 6.52 11.68 -12.10
CA MET A 158 5.26 10.99 -12.41
C MET A 158 4.04 11.88 -12.10
N PHE A 159 4.10 12.68 -11.02
CA PHE A 159 3.04 13.60 -10.60
C PHE A 159 3.07 14.98 -11.29
N ALA A 160 4.11 15.29 -12.06
CA ALA A 160 4.29 16.58 -12.71
C ALA A 160 3.86 16.61 -14.20
N GLY A 161 3.44 15.47 -14.76
CA GLY A 161 2.90 15.34 -16.12
C GLY A 161 1.41 15.03 -16.12
#